data_AF-A0A3S7KW30-F1
#
_entry.id   AF-A0A3S7KW30-F1
#
_cell.length_a   1.000
_cell.length_b   1.000
_cell.length_c   1.000
_cell.angle_alpha   90.00
_cell.angle_beta   90.00
_cell.angle_gamma   90.00
#
_symmetry.space_group_name_H-M   'P 1'
#
loop_
_entity.id
_entity.type
_entity.pdbx_description
1 polymer ?
#
loop_
_entity_poly.entity_id
_entity_poly.type
_entity_poly.pdbx_seq_one_letter_code
_entity_poly.pdbx_strand_id
1 'polypeptide(L)'
;MYQVILLKSESAFAREQWPQVDDVVDYEGVSFSLRAGPRQPLPTDHDWYPIAVYAPDEISEEEFQDWYALQQPQVEELRLKY
;
A
#
# COMPACT_ATOMS: atom_id res chain seq x y z
N MET A 1 0.54 11.55 9.64
CA MET A 1 -0.53 11.00 8.79
C MET A 1 0.14 10.29 7.64
N TYR A 2 -0.32 9.09 7.33
CA TYR A 2 0.21 8.21 6.30
C TYR A 2 -0.93 7.82 5.38
N GLN A 3 -0.64 7.75 4.09
CA GLN A 3 -1.54 7.17 3.11
C GLN A 3 -1.28 5.66 3.07
N VAL A 4 -2.31 4.87 3.33
CA VAL A 4 -2.19 3.41 3.46
C VAL A 4 -2.97 2.75 2.34
N ILE A 5 -2.29 1.91 1.58
CA ILE A 5 -2.87 1.12 0.50
C ILE A 5 -2.85 -0.35 0.94
N LEU A 6 -4.02 -0.94 1.13
CA LEU A 6 -4.18 -2.35 1.47
C LEU A 6 -4.57 -3.11 0.19
N LEU A 7 -3.64 -3.90 -0.36
CA LEU A 7 -3.89 -4.77 -1.50
C LEU A 7 -4.65 -6.00 -1.03
N LYS A 8 -5.98 -6.06 -1.23
CA LYS A 8 -6.81 -7.18 -0.77
C LYS A 8 -6.80 -8.37 -1.75
N SER A 9 -6.63 -8.08 -3.04
CA SER A 9 -6.50 -9.07 -4.12
C SER A 9 -5.84 -8.44 -5.35
N GLU A 10 -5.70 -9.21 -6.43
CA GLU A 10 -5.22 -8.74 -7.74
C GLU A 10 -5.97 -7.52 -8.29
N SER A 11 -7.24 -7.34 -7.91
CA SER A 11 -8.10 -6.26 -8.42
C SER A 11 -8.80 -5.43 -7.34
N ALA A 12 -8.66 -5.78 -6.07
CA ALA A 12 -9.29 -5.08 -4.96
C ALA A 12 -8.27 -4.46 -4.01
N PHE A 13 -8.52 -3.21 -3.61
CA PHE A 13 -7.72 -2.51 -2.64
C PHE A 13 -8.55 -1.58 -1.75
N ALA A 14 -8.04 -1.28 -0.57
CA ALA A 14 -8.53 -0.19 0.27
C ALA A 14 -7.49 0.92 0.35
N ARG A 15 -8.00 2.15 0.38
CA ARG A 15 -7.24 3.38 0.61
C ARG A 15 -7.68 3.93 1.95
N GLU A 16 -6.75 3.97 2.88
CA GLU A 16 -6.97 4.45 4.24
C GLU A 16 -5.97 5.55 4.58
N GLN A 17 -6.28 6.34 5.59
CA GLN A 17 -5.35 7.31 6.14
C GLN A 17 -5.17 7.07 7.62
N TRP A 18 -3.96 6.74 8.03
CA TRP A 18 -3.66 6.42 9.41
C TRP A 18 -2.69 7.43 10.03
N PRO A 19 -2.82 7.72 11.34
CA PRO A 19 -1.89 8.62 12.01
C PRO A 19 -0.47 8.03 12.12
N GLN A 20 -0.39 6.70 12.20
CA GLN A 20 0.83 5.89 12.30
C GLN A 20 0.66 4.58 11.52
N VAL A 21 1.77 3.92 11.22
CA VAL A 21 1.83 2.65 10.48
C VAL A 21 2.73 1.68 11.24
N ASP A 22 2.26 0.46 11.43
CA ASP A 22 2.97 -0.65 12.08
C ASP A 22 3.34 -1.72 11.05
N ASP A 23 4.36 -2.53 11.28
CA ASP A 23 4.78 -3.56 10.32
C ASP A 23 3.68 -4.60 10.01
N VAL A 24 2.80 -4.88 10.98
CA VAL A 24 1.68 -5.81 10.84
C VAL A 24 0.44 -5.21 11.46
N VAL A 25 -0.68 -5.29 10.74
CA VAL A 25 -1.97 -4.73 11.15
C VAL A 25 -3.09 -5.73 10.88
N ASP A 26 -4.09 -5.76 11.75
CA ASP A 26 -5.35 -6.48 11.47
C ASP A 26 -6.32 -5.53 10.77
N TYR A 27 -6.81 -5.95 9.61
CA TYR A 27 -7.78 -5.18 8.84
C TYR A 27 -8.88 -6.11 8.33
N GLU A 28 -10.14 -5.84 8.73
CA GLU A 28 -11.31 -6.66 8.42
C GLU A 28 -11.17 -8.14 8.83
N GLY A 29 -10.41 -8.43 9.90
CA GLY A 29 -10.15 -9.79 10.38
C GLY A 29 -9.13 -10.58 9.55
N VAL A 30 -8.37 -9.89 8.68
CA VAL A 30 -7.23 -10.43 7.95
C VAL A 30 -5.97 -9.72 8.41
N SER A 31 -4.88 -10.46 8.62
CA SER A 31 -3.58 -9.89 8.96
C SER A 31 -2.85 -9.42 7.71
N PHE A 32 -2.51 -8.14 7.69
CA PHE A 32 -1.78 -7.47 6.64
C PHE A 32 -0.39 -7.10 7.12
N SER A 33 0.61 -7.41 6.31
CA SER A 33 2.01 -7.07 6.56
C SER A 33 2.47 -5.96 5.62
N LEU A 34 3.30 -5.06 6.12
CA LEU A 34 3.88 -3.97 5.36
C LEU A 34 4.84 -4.54 4.31
N ARG A 35 4.51 -4.34 3.03
CA ARG A 35 5.30 -4.86 1.91
C ARG A 35 6.12 -3.78 1.22
N ALA A 36 5.66 -2.54 1.22
CA ALA A 36 6.42 -1.40 0.70
C ALA A 36 6.12 -0.11 1.47
N GLY A 37 7.11 0.77 1.56
CA GLY A 37 6.98 1.99 2.36
C GLY A 37 7.20 1.74 3.87
N PRO A 38 6.78 2.66 4.75
CA PRO A 38 6.30 4.00 4.44
C PRO A 38 7.38 4.84 3.74
N ARG A 39 7.10 5.37 2.56
CA ARG A 39 8.03 6.27 1.84
C ARG A 39 7.33 7.55 1.42
N GLN A 40 8.01 8.66 1.55
CA GLN A 40 7.54 9.97 1.10
C GLN A 40 7.74 10.08 -0.40
N PRO A 41 6.68 10.23 -1.21
CA PRO A 41 6.84 10.51 -2.64
C PRO A 41 7.50 11.85 -2.88
N LEU A 42 8.20 11.97 -4.02
CA LEU A 42 8.61 13.27 -4.54
C LEU A 42 7.37 14.14 -4.78
N PRO A 43 7.42 15.43 -4.43
CA PRO A 43 6.32 16.34 -4.70
C PRO A 43 6.06 16.39 -6.20
N THR A 44 4.82 16.11 -6.60
CA THR A 44 4.35 16.22 -7.99
C THR A 44 3.41 17.41 -8.09
N ASP A 45 2.15 17.19 -8.44
CA ASP A 45 1.10 18.21 -8.54
C ASP A 45 0.53 18.62 -7.17
N HIS A 46 0.80 17.84 -6.11
CA HIS A 46 0.41 18.14 -4.75
C HIS A 46 1.37 17.51 -3.72
N ASP A 47 1.28 17.96 -2.47
CA ASP A 47 1.97 17.36 -1.34
C ASP A 47 1.35 16.00 -1.00
N TRP A 48 2.19 14.97 -1.02
CA TRP A 48 1.81 13.62 -0.65
C TRP A 48 2.05 13.35 0.84
N TYR A 49 1.21 12.55 1.46
CA TYR A 49 1.60 11.89 2.71
C TYR A 49 2.57 10.74 2.40
N PRO A 50 3.39 10.31 3.37
CA PRO A 50 4.17 9.09 3.21
C PRO A 50 3.23 7.90 2.97
N ILE A 51 3.57 7.08 1.99
CA ILE A 51 2.73 5.99 1.48
C ILE A 51 3.26 4.67 2.00
N ALA A 52 2.39 3.90 2.63
CA ALA A 52 2.64 2.54 3.08
C ALA A 52 1.71 1.57 2.32
N VAL A 53 2.27 0.47 1.84
CA VAL A 53 1.55 -0.54 1.06
C VAL A 53 1.61 -1.86 1.79
N TYR A 54 0.43 -2.39 2.07
CA TYR A 54 0.22 -3.62 2.79
C TYR A 54 -0.40 -4.68 1.88
N ALA A 55 -0.10 -5.94 2.16
CA ALA A 55 -0.79 -7.07 1.56
C ALA A 55 -0.95 -8.18 2.63
N PRO A 56 -1.86 -9.15 2.43
CA PRO A 56 -2.04 -10.24 3.36
C PRO A 56 -0.71 -10.93 3.67
N ASP A 57 -0.49 -11.31 4.93
CA ASP A 57 0.74 -12.02 5.30
C ASP A 57 0.84 -13.38 4.59
N GLU A 58 -0.31 -13.95 4.25
CA GLU A 58 -0.46 -15.25 3.58
C GLU A 58 0.09 -15.29 2.15
N ILE A 59 0.25 -14.14 1.48
CA ILE A 59 0.77 -14.10 0.11
C ILE A 59 2.30 -14.00 0.09
N SER A 60 2.89 -14.61 -0.92
CA SER A 60 4.33 -14.51 -1.18
C SER A 60 4.74 -13.13 -1.71
N GLU A 61 6.05 -12.87 -1.73
CA GLU A 61 6.57 -11.64 -2.34
C GLU A 61 6.30 -11.59 -3.85
N GLU A 62 6.37 -12.72 -4.55
CA GLU A 62 6.06 -12.79 -5.99
C GLU A 62 4.61 -12.38 -6.26
N GLU A 63 3.65 -12.97 -5.53
CA GLU A 63 2.23 -12.61 -5.64
C GLU A 63 1.99 -11.13 -5.32
N PHE A 64 2.67 -10.61 -4.30
CA PHE A 64 2.61 -9.19 -3.99
C PHE A 64 3.08 -8.32 -5.15
N GLN A 65 4.21 -8.66 -5.81
CA GLN A 65 4.72 -7.88 -6.95
C GLN A 65 3.73 -7.90 -8.12
N ASP A 66 3.11 -9.06 -8.39
CA ASP A 66 2.05 -9.17 -9.41
C ASP A 66 0.85 -8.29 -9.08
N TRP A 67 0.33 -8.36 -7.84
CA TRP A 67 -0.79 -7.53 -7.40
C TRP A 67 -0.46 -6.05 -7.46
N TYR A 68 0.75 -5.68 -7.01
CA TYR A 68 1.24 -4.31 -7.07
C TYR A 68 1.26 -3.79 -8.51
N ALA A 69 1.80 -4.58 -9.45
CA ALA A 69 1.86 -4.22 -10.86
C ALA A 69 0.47 -4.10 -11.50
N LEU A 70 -0.46 -5.01 -11.19
CA LEU A 70 -1.84 -4.98 -11.67
C LEU A 70 -2.64 -3.77 -11.16
N GLN A 71 -2.30 -3.28 -9.97
CA GLN A 71 -2.98 -2.15 -9.35
C GLN A 71 -2.37 -0.78 -9.67
N GLN A 72 -1.12 -0.71 -10.10
CA GLN A 72 -0.50 0.55 -10.54
C GLN A 72 -1.38 1.40 -11.46
N PRO A 73 -2.08 0.87 -12.48
CA PRO A 73 -2.95 1.69 -13.34
C PRO A 73 -4.12 2.33 -12.61
N GLN A 74 -4.58 1.73 -11.50
CA GLN A 74 -5.77 2.12 -10.74
C GLN A 74 -5.44 2.95 -9.48
N VAL A 75 -4.19 2.86 -9.00
CA VAL A 75 -3.72 3.47 -7.77
C VAL A 75 -2.52 4.35 -8.08
N GLU A 76 -2.73 5.67 -8.10
CA GLU A 76 -1.68 6.63 -8.45
C GLU A 76 -0.51 6.59 -7.46
N GLU A 77 -0.81 6.35 -6.18
CA GLU A 77 0.14 6.19 -5.08
C GLU A 77 1.24 5.15 -5.36
N LEU A 78 0.89 4.09 -6.10
CA LEU A 78 1.83 3.00 -6.43
C LEU A 78 2.77 3.36 -7.59
N ARG A 79 2.44 4.39 -8.36
CA ARG A 79 3.20 4.87 -9.53
C ARG A 79 4.09 6.07 -9.21
N LEU A 80 4.01 6.58 -7.99
CA LEU A 80 4.79 7.75 -7.60
C LEU A 80 6.28 7.42 -7.55
N LYS A 81 7.07 8.46 -7.79
CA LYS A 81 8.52 8.40 -7.67
C LYS A 81 8.90 8.78 -6.24
N TYR A 82 9.91 8.10 -5.72
CA TYR A 82 10.44 8.27 -4.39
C TYR A 82 11.91 8.69 -4.47
#